data_AF-A0A495VRB2-F1
#
_entry.id   AF-A0A495VRB2-F1
#
_cell.length_a   1.000
_cell.length_b   1.000
_cell.length_c   1.000
_cell.angle_alpha   90.00
_cell.angle_beta   90.00
_cell.angle_gamma   90.00
#
_symmetry.space_group_name_H-M   'P 1'
#
loop_
_entity.id
_entity.type
_entity.pdbx_description
1 polymer ?
#
loop_
_entity_poly.entity_id
_entity_poly.type
_entity_poly.pdbx_seq_one_letter_code
_entity_poly.pdbx_strand_id
1 'polypeptide(L)'
;MCISHPHSVRMEANLFSLVSEADHTRVFAWGMEVVEDDRTTAVVYRRDPVTGRSLVGQHGSAEAALRRWGARLPLALVWEFENDVFPAT
;
A
#
# COMPACT_ATOMS: atom_id res chain seq x y z
N MET A 1 -6.15 -42.33 -8.38
CA MET A 1 -6.52 -41.09 -9.10
C MET A 1 -6.48 -39.97 -8.08
N CYS A 2 -5.37 -39.25 -7.98
CA CYS A 2 -5.22 -38.13 -7.04
C CYS A 2 -5.37 -36.85 -7.87
N ILE A 3 -6.50 -36.18 -7.73
CA ILE A 3 -6.74 -34.90 -8.39
C ILE A 3 -6.01 -33.87 -7.54
N SER A 4 -4.78 -33.55 -7.91
CA SER A 4 -4.04 -32.42 -7.37
C SER A 4 -4.86 -31.17 -7.69
N HIS A 5 -5.62 -30.66 -6.72
CA HIS A 5 -6.18 -29.32 -6.83
C HIS A 5 -4.97 -28.39 -6.96
N PRO A 6 -4.85 -27.57 -8.02
CA PRO A 6 -3.89 -26.49 -7.98
C PRO A 6 -4.29 -25.63 -6.78
N HIS A 7 -3.44 -25.57 -5.75
CA HIS A 7 -3.48 -24.46 -4.81
C HIS A 7 -3.36 -23.22 -5.69
N SER A 8 -4.48 -22.54 -5.93
CA SER A 8 -4.43 -21.22 -6.53
C SER A 8 -3.73 -20.37 -5.49
N VAL A 9 -2.41 -20.22 -5.60
CA VAL A 9 -1.65 -19.23 -4.87
C VAL A 9 -2.28 -17.90 -5.27
N ARG A 10 -3.16 -17.38 -4.42
CA ARG A 10 -3.77 -16.07 -4.65
C ARG A 10 -2.78 -15.07 -4.11
N MET A 11 -1.96 -14.58 -5.02
CA MET A 11 -1.16 -13.39 -4.78
C MET A 11 -2.07 -12.18 -5.02
N GLU A 12 -2.33 -11.44 -3.95
CA GLU A 12 -3.13 -10.21 -3.99
C GLU A 12 -2.20 -9.01 -3.81
N ALA A 13 -2.39 -7.98 -4.62
CA ALA A 13 -1.61 -6.75 -4.55
C ALA A 13 -2.57 -5.57 -4.41
N ASN A 14 -2.55 -4.94 -3.24
CA ASN A 14 -3.43 -3.84 -2.88
C ASN A 14 -2.64 -2.53 -2.86
N LEU A 15 -3.06 -1.56 -3.65
CA LEU A 15 -2.45 -0.24 -3.66
C LEU A 15 -2.96 0.60 -2.49
N PHE A 16 -2.03 1.35 -1.89
CA PHE A 16 -2.36 2.30 -0.84
C PHE A 16 -1.52 3.57 -0.97
N SER A 17 -2.01 4.62 -0.32
CA SER A 17 -1.32 5.89 -0.16
C SER A 17 -1.22 6.23 1.31
N LEU A 18 -0.05 6.76 1.71
CA LEU A 18 0.10 7.47 2.97
C LEU A 18 -0.12 8.95 2.70
N VAL A 19 -1.15 9.53 3.30
CA VAL A 19 -1.55 10.93 3.09
C VAL A 19 -1.47 11.70 4.40
N SER A 20 -1.49 13.04 4.36
CA SER A 20 -1.59 13.84 5.57
C SER A 20 -2.96 13.69 6.22
N GLU A 21 -3.03 13.50 7.54
CA GLU A 21 -4.31 13.49 8.27
C GLU A 21 -5.04 14.84 8.19
N ALA A 22 -4.30 15.95 8.06
CA ALA A 22 -4.89 17.28 7.97
C ALA A 22 -5.46 17.59 6.58
N ASP A 23 -4.95 16.92 5.55
CA ASP A 23 -5.31 17.16 4.14
C ASP A 23 -5.01 15.90 3.32
N HIS A 24 -6.04 15.12 3.02
CA HIS A 24 -5.92 13.85 2.30
C HIS A 24 -5.50 14.02 0.83
N THR A 25 -5.51 15.25 0.29
CA THR A 25 -5.00 15.52 -1.07
C THR A 25 -3.48 15.54 -1.12
N ARG A 26 -2.82 15.64 0.04
CA ARG A 26 -1.36 15.66 0.16
C ARG A 26 -0.82 14.25 0.39
N VAL A 27 -0.39 13.64 -0.70
CA VAL A 27 0.27 12.33 -0.66
C VAL A 27 1.71 12.47 -0.17
N PHE A 28 2.03 11.74 0.89
CA PHE A 28 3.40 11.63 1.41
C PHE A 28 4.18 10.50 0.73
N ALA A 29 3.54 9.35 0.52
CA ALA A 29 4.12 8.19 -0.12
C ALA A 29 3.05 7.31 -0.75
N TRP A 30 3.42 6.56 -1.77
CA TRP A 30 2.60 5.49 -2.37
C TRP A 30 3.15 4.15 -1.93
N GLY A 31 2.28 3.15 -1.82
CA GLY A 31 2.70 1.81 -1.49
C GLY A 31 1.83 0.74 -2.11
N MET A 32 2.35 -0.47 -2.06
CA MET A 32 1.66 -1.68 -2.48
C MET A 32 1.86 -2.71 -1.38
N GLU A 33 0.76 -3.22 -0.85
CA GLU A 33 0.77 -4.39 0.01
C GLU A 33 0.51 -5.63 -0.82
N VAL A 34 1.41 -6.60 -0.69
CA VAL A 34 1.35 -7.90 -1.34
C VAL A 34 1.05 -8.93 -0.28
N VAL A 35 -0.03 -9.68 -0.48
CA VAL A 35 -0.43 -10.81 0.36
C VAL A 35 -0.24 -12.08 -0.46
N GLU A 36 0.56 -13.01 0.05
CA GLU A 36 0.85 -14.31 -0.54
C GLU A 36 0.74 -15.37 0.56
N ASP A 37 -0.28 -16.25 0.47
CA ASP A 37 -0.56 -17.29 1.44
C ASP A 37 -0.61 -16.80 2.91
N ASP A 38 0.47 -16.99 3.68
CA ASP A 38 0.63 -16.58 5.08
C ASP A 38 1.56 -15.36 5.27
N ARG A 39 2.00 -14.74 4.17
CA ARG A 39 2.96 -13.63 4.17
C ARG A 39 2.32 -12.35 3.65
N THR A 40 2.54 -11.29 4.41
CA THR A 40 2.24 -9.92 3.98
C THR A 40 3.54 -9.14 3.86
N THR A 41 3.66 -8.36 2.80
CA THR A 41 4.78 -7.44 2.60
C THR A 41 4.26 -6.16 1.97
N ALA A 42 4.64 -5.01 2.50
CA ALA A 42 4.37 -3.73 1.88
C ALA A 42 5.65 -3.09 1.33
N VAL A 43 5.59 -2.63 0.09
CA VAL A 43 6.64 -1.83 -0.53
C VAL A 43 6.13 -0.40 -0.63
N VAL A 44 6.92 0.55 -0.13
CA VAL A 44 6.59 1.98 -0.11
C VAL A 44 7.60 2.73 -0.95
N TYR A 45 7.09 3.57 -1.84
CA TYR A 45 7.83 4.54 -2.62
C TYR A 45 7.50 5.96 -2.14
N ARG A 46 8.55 6.72 -1.83
CA ARG A 46 8.46 8.15 -1.52
C ARG A 46 9.41 8.93 -2.41
N ARG A 47 8.93 10.07 -2.90
CA ARG A 47 9.78 11.09 -3.50
C ARG A 47 9.84 12.30 -2.57
N ASP A 48 11.04 12.64 -2.11
CA ASP A 48 11.25 13.82 -1.29
C ASP A 48 11.09 15.09 -2.16
N PRO A 49 10.12 15.98 -1.84
CA PRO A 49 9.85 17.13 -2.69
C PRO A 49 10.92 18.21 -2.62
N VAL A 50 11.71 18.25 -1.53
CA VAL A 50 12.74 19.28 -1.32
C VAL A 50 14.04 18.89 -2.02
N THR A 51 14.44 17.63 -1.89
CA THR A 51 15.72 17.13 -2.41
C THR A 51 15.60 16.38 -3.73
N GLY A 52 14.37 16.06 -4.16
CA GLY A 52 14.09 15.24 -5.34
C GLY A 52 14.47 13.77 -5.20
N ARG A 53 15.03 13.36 -4.06
CA ARG A 53 15.52 12.00 -3.82
C ARG A 53 14.36 11.02 -3.68
N SER A 54 14.50 9.87 -4.33
CA SER A 54 13.59 8.75 -4.15
C SER A 54 14.05 7.85 -3.01
N LEU A 55 13.09 7.34 -2.25
CA LEU A 55 13.28 6.36 -1.20
C LEU A 55 12.31 5.21 -1.43
N VAL A 56 12.83 3.99 -1.36
CA VAL A 56 12.03 2.75 -1.36
C VAL A 56 12.24 2.06 -0.02
N GLY A 57 11.16 1.61 0.60
CA GLY A 57 11.18 0.88 1.87
C GLY A 57 10.30 -0.36 1.80
N GLN A 58 10.74 -1.44 2.46
CA GLN A 58 9.97 -2.66 2.62
C GLN A 58 9.52 -2.81 4.08
N HIS A 59 8.28 -3.25 4.27
CA HIS A 59 7.61 -3.37 5.56
C HIS A 59 6.81 -4.68 5.60
N GLY A 60 6.41 -5.14 6.79
CA GLY A 60 5.58 -6.35 6.94
C GLY A 60 4.10 -6.13 6.63
N SER A 61 3.63 -4.88 6.57
CA SER A 61 2.28 -4.50 6.15
C SER A 61 2.20 -2.99 5.88
N ALA A 62 1.10 -2.52 5.31
CA ALA A 62 0.80 -1.12 5.11
C ALA A 62 0.69 -0.37 6.45
N GLU A 63 0.13 -0.98 7.49
CA GLU A 63 0.07 -0.42 8.85
C GLU A 63 1.46 -0.35 9.47
N ALA A 64 2.33 -1.33 9.21
CA ALA A 64 3.71 -1.27 9.67
C ALA A 64 4.48 -0.12 8.99
N ALA A 65 4.18 0.16 7.71
CA ALA A 65 4.68 1.35 7.03
C ALA A 65 4.12 2.64 7.65
N LEU A 66 2.80 2.73 7.83
CA LEU A 66 2.14 3.86 8.48
C LEU A 66 2.75 4.12 9.86
N ARG A 67 2.89 3.09 10.71
CA ARG A 67 3.48 3.25 12.05
C ARG A 67 4.90 3.80 12.00
N ARG A 68 5.70 3.40 11.01
CA ARG A 68 7.10 3.86 10.87
C ARG A 68 7.18 5.34 10.47
N TRP A 69 6.35 5.78 9.52
CA TRP A 69 6.38 7.16 9.02
C TRP A 69 5.50 8.10 9.85
N GLY A 70 4.35 7.59 10.30
CA GLY A 70 3.38 8.19 11.20
C GLY A 70 3.93 8.55 12.58
N ALA A 71 5.01 7.89 13.01
CA ALA A 71 5.69 8.23 14.26
C ALA A 71 6.30 9.65 14.27
N ARG A 72 6.50 10.27 13.08
CA ARG A 72 7.11 11.59 12.94
C ARG A 72 6.19 12.63 12.31
N LEU A 73 5.18 12.20 11.57
CA LEU A 73 4.27 13.05 10.82
C LEU A 73 2.85 12.49 10.99
N PRO A 74 1.82 13.32 11.21
CA PRO A 74 0.44 12.84 11.28
C PRO A 74 -0.01 12.40 9.88
N LEU A 75 -0.04 11.09 9.67
CA LEU A 75 -0.35 10.45 8.39
C LEU A 75 -1.53 9.50 8.54
N ALA A 76 -2.33 9.39 7.48
CA ALA A 76 -3.39 8.40 7.35
C ALA A 76 -3.05 7.40 6.23
N LEU A 77 -3.54 6.16 6.40
CA LEU A 77 -3.50 5.13 5.37
C LEU A 77 -4.81 5.16 4.57
N VAL A 78 -4.70 5.35 3.26
CA VAL A 78 -5.83 5.31 2.32
C VAL A 78 -5.59 4.17 1.33
N TRP A 79 -6.56 3.26 1.23
CA TRP A 79 -6.53 2.17 0.27
C TRP A 79 -7.22 2.59 -1.03
N GLU A 80 -6.59 2.33 -2.15
CA GLU A 80 -7.22 2.44 -3.45
C GLU A 80 -7.96 1.12 -3.69
N PHE A 81 -9.10 0.92 -3.04
CA PHE A 81 -10.05 -0.08 -3.52
C PHE A 81 -10.66 0.49 -4.79
N GLU A 82 -10.64 -0.28 -5.88
CA GLU A 82 -11.36 0.03 -7.12
C GLU A 82 -12.75 0.60 -6.80
N ASN A 83 -12.87 1.93 -6.77
CA ASN A 83 -14.15 2.61 -6.89
C ASN A 83 -14.45 2.68 -8.39
N ASP A 84 -14.51 1.50 -9.02
CA ASP A 84 -15.12 1.30 -10.32
C ASP A 84 -16.65 1.30 -10.13
N VAL A 85 -17.16 2.43 -9.66
CA VAL A 85 -18.52 2.85 -9.97
C VAL A 85 -18.36 4.01 -10.96
N PHE A 86 -17.94 3.68 -12.18
CA PHE A 86 -18.34 4.50 -13.32
C PHE A 86 -19.87 4.48 -13.35
N PRO A 87 -20.58 5.61 -13.20
CA PRO A 87 -22.00 5.62 -13.52
C PRO A 87 -22.10 5.30 -15.02
N ALA A 88 -22.70 4.15 -15.34
CA ALA A 88 -23.16 3.87 -16.68
C ALA A 88 -24.02 5.06 -17.11
N THR A 89 -23.50 5.85 -18.04
CA THR A 89 -24.18 7.00 -18.64
C THR A 89 -24.93 6.54 -19.87
#